data_AF-A0A969USV1-F1
#
_entry.id   AF-A0A969USV1-F1
#
_cell.length_a   1.000
_cell.length_b   1.000
_cell.length_c   1.000
_cell.angle_alpha   90.00
_cell.angle_beta   90.00
_cell.angle_gamma   90.00
#
_symmetry.space_group_name_H-M   'P 1'
#
loop_
_entity.id
_entity.type
_entity.pdbx_description
1 polymer ?
#
loop_
_entity_poly.entity_id
_entity_poly.type
_entity_poly.pdbx_seq_one_letter_code
_entity_poly.pdbx_strand_id
1 'polypeptide(L)'
;MATPDERERCVRVAVGLLQTRNLRSISMLKDCLTYIPSPISIRNILTTAVIELVSSAPTTICWLLDHPECLQPEVNVTQIVTQELSDRLTNLGFVQGQDFYVNASQEFEVSEAAKLALFAQSQVLNIQDPRPIVDYLQNKSL
;
A
#
# COMPACT_ATOMS: atom_id res chain seq x y z
N MET A 1 -20.34 16.20 -2.09
CA MET A 1 -19.48 15.07 -2.53
C MET A 1 -18.37 15.66 -3.38
N ALA A 2 -17.11 15.29 -3.15
CA ALA A 2 -16.01 15.75 -4.01
C ALA A 2 -16.21 15.20 -5.43
N THR A 3 -15.91 16.01 -6.43
CA THR A 3 -15.90 15.57 -7.83
C THR A 3 -14.79 14.54 -8.08
N PRO A 4 -14.90 13.68 -9.11
CA PRO A 4 -13.86 12.72 -9.46
C PRO A 4 -12.47 13.36 -9.61
N ASP A 5 -12.40 14.56 -10.19
CA ASP A 5 -11.16 15.31 -10.43
C ASP A 5 -10.53 15.83 -9.12
N GLU A 6 -11.35 16.29 -8.17
CA GLU A 6 -10.89 16.70 -6.84
C GLU A 6 -10.32 15.50 -6.07
N ARG A 7 -11.00 14.35 -6.14
CA ARG A 7 -10.53 13.12 -5.51
C ARG A 7 -9.18 12.68 -6.08
N GLU A 8 -9.03 12.70 -7.40
CA GLU A 8 -7.76 12.34 -8.06
C GLU A 8 -6.62 13.30 -7.68
N ARG A 9 -6.90 14.60 -7.57
CA ARG A 9 -5.93 15.58 -7.07
C ARG A 9 -5.55 15.30 -5.61
N CYS A 10 -6.51 14.99 -4.74
CA CYS A 10 -6.22 14.63 -3.35
C CYS A 10 -5.34 13.39 -3.26
N VAL A 11 -5.59 12.37 -4.07
CA VAL A 11 -4.75 11.16 -4.12
C VAL A 11 -3.32 11.51 -4.55
N ARG A 12 -3.15 12.28 -5.64
CA ARG A 12 -1.82 12.71 -6.10
C ARG A 12 -1.05 13.50 -5.04
N VAL A 13 -1.72 14.41 -4.33
CA VAL A 13 -1.12 15.17 -3.23
C VAL A 13 -0.72 14.24 -2.08
N ALA A 14 -1.61 13.30 -1.69
CA ALA A 14 -1.32 12.33 -0.65
C ALA A 14 -0.10 11.46 -1.00
N VAL A 15 -0.04 10.94 -2.23
CA VAL A 15 1.11 10.17 -2.73
C VAL A 15 2.40 11.00 -2.64
N GLY A 16 2.37 12.24 -3.14
CA GLY A 16 3.54 13.12 -3.10
C GLY A 16 4.02 13.41 -1.68
N LEU A 17 3.11 13.69 -0.74
CA LEU A 17 3.46 13.94 0.66
C LEU A 17 4.00 12.68 1.35
N LEU A 18 3.40 11.51 1.11
CA LEU A 18 3.86 10.24 1.68
C LEU A 18 5.25 9.84 1.17
N GLN A 19 5.53 10.07 -0.11
CA GLN A 19 6.85 9.79 -0.70
C GLN A 19 8.00 10.57 -0.05
N THR A 20 7.72 11.72 0.58
CA THR A 20 8.75 12.48 1.32
C THR A 20 9.26 11.77 2.56
N ARG A 21 8.53 10.77 3.09
CA ARG A 21 8.85 10.03 4.33
C ARG A 21 9.16 10.96 5.51
N ASN A 22 8.46 12.09 5.53
CA ASN A 22 8.68 13.15 6.49
C ASN A 22 7.44 13.32 7.36
N LEU A 23 7.60 13.16 8.68
CA LEU A 23 6.50 13.27 9.63
C LEU A 23 5.78 14.63 9.57
N ARG A 24 6.49 15.73 9.24
CA ARG A 24 5.86 17.05 9.04
C ARG A 24 4.94 17.05 7.82
N SER A 25 5.38 16.48 6.69
CA SER A 25 4.55 16.36 5.48
C SER A 25 3.31 15.51 5.74
N ILE A 26 3.44 14.45 6.54
CA ILE A 26 2.33 13.57 6.93
C ILE A 26 1.36 14.28 7.88
N SER A 27 1.86 15.08 8.83
CA SER A 27 1.03 15.94 9.66
C SER A 27 0.25 16.93 8.80
N MET A 28 0.90 17.58 7.82
CA MET A 28 0.23 18.48 6.88
C MET A 28 -0.84 17.75 6.05
N LEU A 29 -0.59 16.51 5.63
CA LEU A 29 -1.59 15.68 4.97
C LEU A 29 -2.79 15.46 5.89
N LYS A 30 -2.58 15.07 7.15
CA LYS A 30 -3.64 14.87 8.14
C LYS A 30 -4.46 16.14 8.36
N ASP A 31 -3.79 17.28 8.53
CA ASP A 31 -4.44 18.60 8.68
C ASP A 31 -5.29 18.94 7.45
N CYS A 32 -4.78 18.72 6.24
CA CYS A 32 -5.53 18.90 5.00
C CYS A 32 -6.76 17.99 4.91
N LEU A 33 -6.65 16.75 5.39
CA LEU A 33 -7.75 15.78 5.37
C LEU A 33 -8.86 16.16 6.37
N THR A 34 -8.58 16.94 7.42
CA THR A 34 -9.63 17.43 8.34
C THR A 34 -10.68 18.31 7.65
N TYR A 35 -10.33 18.95 6.53
CA TYR A 35 -11.26 19.74 5.72
C TYR A 35 -12.20 18.87 4.87
N ILE A 36 -11.97 17.55 4.80
CA ILE A 36 -12.83 16.62 4.10
C ILE A 36 -13.94 16.15 5.06
N PRO A 37 -15.21 16.47 4.79
CA PRO A 37 -16.30 16.28 5.75
C PRO A 37 -16.74 14.82 5.93
N SER A 38 -16.05 13.86 5.32
CA SER A 38 -16.43 12.44 5.30
C SER A 38 -15.25 11.54 5.64
N PRO A 39 -15.28 10.85 6.78
CA PRO A 39 -14.27 9.85 7.16
C PRO A 39 -14.10 8.74 6.10
N ILE A 40 -15.19 8.40 5.39
CA ILE A 40 -15.16 7.42 4.30
C ILE A 40 -14.35 7.98 3.13
N SER A 41 -14.51 9.26 2.80
CA SER A 41 -13.76 9.89 1.71
C SER A 41 -12.26 9.97 2.04
N ILE A 42 -11.93 10.31 3.29
CA ILE A 42 -10.54 10.32 3.79
C ILE A 42 -9.91 8.93 3.65
N ARG A 43 -10.60 7.89 4.16
CA ARG A 43 -10.16 6.50 4.05
C ARG A 43 -9.93 6.10 2.60
N ASN A 44 -10.86 6.41 1.70
CA ASN A 44 -10.73 6.07 0.28
C ASN A 44 -9.51 6.74 -0.37
N ILE A 45 -9.29 8.04 -0.11
CA ILE A 45 -8.12 8.77 -0.63
C ILE A 45 -6.82 8.12 -0.15
N LEU A 46 -6.72 7.85 1.15
CA LEU A 46 -5.52 7.24 1.74
C LEU A 46 -5.31 5.81 1.24
N THR A 47 -6.36 5.00 1.15
CA THR A 47 -6.28 3.64 0.59
C THR A 47 -5.79 3.66 -0.85
N THR A 48 -6.36 4.52 -1.70
CA THR A 48 -5.91 4.64 -3.09
C THR A 48 -4.46 5.12 -3.18
N ALA A 49 -4.05 6.09 -2.34
CA ALA A 49 -2.67 6.56 -2.31
C ALA A 49 -1.70 5.44 -1.88
N VAL A 50 -2.05 4.63 -0.89
CA VAL A 50 -1.23 3.47 -0.47
C VAL A 50 -1.13 2.44 -1.60
N ILE A 51 -2.23 2.10 -2.28
CA ILE A 51 -2.22 1.16 -3.41
C ILE A 51 -1.32 1.69 -4.55
N GLU A 52 -1.40 2.99 -4.87
CA GLU A 52 -0.51 3.61 -5.87
C GLU A 52 0.96 3.53 -5.47
N LEU A 53 1.28 3.68 -4.18
CA LEU A 53 2.65 3.58 -3.66
C LEU A 53 3.21 2.16 -3.73
N VAL A 54 2.38 1.12 -3.62
CA VAL A 54 2.81 -0.28 -3.83
C VAL A 54 3.44 -0.44 -5.22
N SER A 55 2.85 0.20 -6.24
CA SER A 55 3.36 0.16 -7.62
C SER A 55 4.46 1.17 -7.91
N SER A 56 4.43 2.36 -7.30
CA SER A 56 5.26 3.49 -7.72
C SER A 56 6.45 3.76 -6.80
N ALA A 57 6.37 3.40 -5.52
CA ALA A 57 7.42 3.66 -4.54
C ALA A 57 7.47 2.59 -3.43
N PRO A 58 7.93 1.36 -3.73
CA PRO A 58 7.98 0.25 -2.78
C PRO A 58 8.74 0.56 -1.49
N THR A 59 9.82 1.34 -1.58
CA THR A 59 10.60 1.76 -0.41
C THR A 59 9.83 2.73 0.51
N THR A 60 8.84 3.45 -0.01
CA THR A 60 7.93 4.27 0.81
C THR A 60 6.93 3.40 1.54
N ILE A 61 6.46 2.32 0.92
CA ILE A 61 5.62 1.33 1.60
C ILE A 61 6.36 0.67 2.76
N CYS A 62 7.60 0.21 2.55
CA CYS A 62 8.41 -0.35 3.65
C CYS A 62 8.52 0.63 4.83
N TRP A 63 8.79 1.91 4.54
CA TRP A 63 8.84 2.95 5.57
C TRP A 63 7.49 3.16 6.29
N LEU A 64 6.37 3.12 5.57
CA LEU A 64 5.03 3.22 6.17
C LEU A 64 4.66 1.99 7.02
N LEU A 65 5.17 0.82 6.67
CA LEU A 65 4.99 -0.40 7.47
C LEU A 65 5.80 -0.35 8.78
N ASP A 66 6.90 0.41 8.81
CA ASP A 66 7.65 0.71 10.05
C ASP A 66 6.97 1.78 10.92
N HIS A 67 6.11 2.63 10.32
CA HIS A 67 5.46 3.76 10.99
C HIS A 67 3.93 3.75 10.81
N PRO A 68 3.22 2.69 11.23
CA PRO A 68 1.78 2.56 10.99
C PRO A 68 0.94 3.70 11.62
N GLU A 69 1.42 4.32 12.69
CA GLU A 69 0.81 5.47 13.35
C GLU A 69 0.68 6.70 12.44
N CYS A 70 1.47 6.75 11.36
CA CYS A 70 1.40 7.82 10.37
C CYS A 70 0.03 7.91 9.69
N LEU A 71 -0.67 6.78 9.53
CA LEU A 71 -1.94 6.72 8.80
C LEU A 71 -3.09 6.09 9.60
N GLN A 72 -2.81 5.58 10.81
CA GLN A 72 -3.84 5.23 11.77
C GLN A 72 -4.44 6.50 12.44
N PRO A 73 -5.73 6.46 12.82
CA PRO A 73 -6.66 5.33 12.70
C PRO A 73 -7.37 5.24 11.32
N GLU A 74 -7.09 6.17 10.39
CA GLU A 74 -7.84 6.29 9.14
C GLU A 74 -7.69 5.04 8.26
N VAL A 75 -6.47 4.51 8.12
CA VAL A 75 -6.18 3.29 7.35
C VAL A 75 -5.14 2.40 8.03
N ASN A 76 -5.24 1.09 7.78
CA ASN A 76 -4.22 0.11 8.14
C ASN A 76 -3.38 -0.21 6.89
N VAL A 77 -2.13 0.28 6.87
CA VAL A 77 -1.21 0.12 5.73
C VAL A 77 -0.93 -1.35 5.46
N THR A 78 -0.60 -2.12 6.49
CA THR A 78 -0.28 -3.54 6.36
C THR A 78 -1.44 -4.29 5.70
N GLN A 79 -2.67 -4.10 6.19
CA GLN A 79 -3.87 -4.72 5.61
C GLN A 79 -4.07 -4.37 4.13
N ILE A 80 -3.91 -3.09 3.76
CA ILE A 80 -4.07 -2.64 2.37
C ILE A 80 -3.01 -3.28 1.47
N VAL A 81 -1.76 -3.28 1.92
CA VAL A 81 -0.63 -3.80 1.14
C VAL A 81 -0.74 -5.32 0.96
N THR A 82 -1.07 -6.07 2.01
CA THR A 82 -1.25 -7.53 1.91
C THR A 82 -2.43 -7.89 1.01
N GLN A 83 -3.51 -7.12 1.07
CA GLN A 83 -4.67 -7.32 0.19
C GLN A 83 -4.30 -7.07 -1.28
N GLU A 84 -3.66 -5.94 -1.57
CA GLU A 84 -3.23 -5.58 -2.93
C GLU A 84 -2.28 -6.64 -3.53
N LEU A 85 -1.30 -7.12 -2.75
CA LEU A 85 -0.39 -8.16 -3.21
C LEU A 85 -1.10 -9.50 -3.42
N SER A 86 -2.03 -9.86 -2.54
CA SER A 86 -2.85 -11.07 -2.65
C SER A 86 -3.76 -11.05 -3.87
N ASP A 87 -4.36 -9.89 -4.17
CA ASP A 87 -5.20 -9.69 -5.36
C ASP A 87 -4.36 -9.82 -6.64
N ARG A 88 -3.15 -9.26 -6.68
CA ARG A 88 -2.22 -9.43 -7.80
C ARG A 88 -1.84 -10.89 -8.02
N LEU A 89 -1.51 -11.61 -6.94
CA LEU A 89 -1.15 -13.03 -7.01
C LEU A 89 -2.33 -13.88 -7.50
N THR A 90 -3.53 -13.61 -7.00
CA THR A 90 -4.75 -14.29 -7.45
C THR A 90 -5.01 -14.04 -8.94
N ASN A 91 -4.83 -12.80 -9.39
CA ASN A 91 -4.97 -12.44 -10.81
C ASN A 91 -3.90 -13.08 -11.71
N LEU A 92 -2.75 -13.46 -11.15
CA LEU A 92 -1.70 -14.23 -11.82
C LEU A 92 -1.95 -15.74 -11.79
N GLY A 93 -3.02 -16.20 -11.13
CA GLY A 93 -3.41 -17.61 -11.06
C GLY A 93 -2.85 -18.37 -9.86
N PHE A 94 -2.21 -17.69 -8.90
CA PHE A 94 -1.73 -18.30 -7.66
C PHE A 94 -2.87 -18.46 -6.65
N VAL A 95 -2.78 -19.49 -5.80
CA VAL A 95 -3.84 -19.88 -4.87
C VAL A 95 -3.44 -19.58 -3.42
N GLN A 96 -4.30 -18.87 -2.69
CA GLN A 96 -4.12 -18.63 -1.25
C GLN A 96 -4.16 -19.95 -0.47
N GLY A 97 -3.23 -20.14 0.45
CA GLY A 97 -3.03 -21.37 1.22
C GLY A 97 -2.18 -22.43 0.51
N GLN A 98 -1.75 -22.18 -0.73
CA GLN A 98 -0.80 -23.03 -1.47
C GLN A 98 0.45 -22.24 -1.86
N ASP A 99 0.26 -21.13 -2.58
CA ASP A 99 1.35 -20.35 -3.16
C ASP A 99 1.70 -19.10 -2.34
N PHE A 100 0.72 -18.60 -1.58
CA PHE A 100 0.87 -17.50 -0.63
C PHE A 100 -0.12 -17.63 0.52
N TYR A 101 0.19 -17.00 1.65
CA TYR A 101 -0.62 -17.01 2.86
C TYR A 101 -0.57 -15.66 3.55
N VAL A 102 -1.73 -15.19 4.04
CA VAL A 102 -1.85 -14.03 4.93
C VAL A 102 -2.48 -14.55 6.22
N ASN A 103 -1.80 -14.37 7.35
CA ASN A 103 -2.31 -14.83 8.64
C ASN A 103 -3.08 -13.74 9.41
N ALA A 104 -3.65 -14.10 10.56
CA ALA A 104 -4.40 -13.16 11.40
C ALA A 104 -3.53 -12.02 11.97
N SER A 105 -2.22 -12.24 12.09
CA SER A 105 -1.21 -11.23 12.47
C SER A 105 -0.76 -10.37 11.29
N GLN A 106 -1.37 -10.54 10.11
CA GLN A 106 -1.00 -9.87 8.86
C GLN A 106 0.42 -10.19 8.37
N GLU A 107 0.98 -11.30 8.83
CA GLU A 107 2.22 -11.86 8.26
C GLU A 107 1.88 -12.41 6.87
N PHE A 108 2.77 -12.13 5.91
CA PHE A 108 2.57 -12.46 4.52
C PHE A 108 3.66 -13.40 4.06
N GLU A 109 3.32 -14.64 3.77
CA GLU A 109 4.23 -15.62 3.21
C GLU A 109 3.92 -15.83 1.73
N VAL A 110 4.96 -15.83 0.90
CA VAL A 110 4.85 -15.98 -0.55
C VAL A 110 5.94 -16.93 -1.02
N SER A 111 5.56 -17.93 -1.82
CA SER A 111 6.49 -18.84 -2.47
C SER A 111 7.43 -18.09 -3.41
N GLU A 112 8.63 -18.62 -3.64
CA GLU A 112 9.58 -18.00 -4.58
C GLU A 112 9.03 -17.88 -6.01
N ALA A 113 8.23 -18.86 -6.45
CA ALA A 113 7.56 -18.79 -7.75
C ALA A 113 6.59 -17.59 -7.85
N ALA A 114 5.78 -17.38 -6.81
CA ALA A 114 4.86 -16.25 -6.71
C ALA A 114 5.60 -14.90 -6.64
N LYS A 115 6.73 -14.81 -5.91
CA LYS A 115 7.59 -13.61 -5.91
C LYS A 115 8.14 -13.28 -7.29
N LEU A 116 8.66 -14.28 -7.99
CA LEU A 116 9.19 -14.10 -9.34
C LEU A 116 8.10 -13.65 -10.32
N ALA A 117 6.88 -14.17 -10.18
CA ALA A 117 5.76 -13.75 -11.00
C ALA A 117 5.32 -12.30 -10.71
N LEU A 118 5.30 -11.86 -9.45
CA LEU A 118 5.07 -10.46 -9.11
C LEU A 118 6.12 -9.53 -9.72
N PHE A 119 7.39 -9.93 -9.69
CA PHE A 119 8.46 -9.19 -10.35
C PHE A 119 8.27 -9.15 -11.88
N ALA A 120 7.96 -10.28 -12.51
CA ALA A 120 7.71 -10.34 -13.95
C ALA A 120 6.51 -9.46 -14.35
N GLN A 121 5.43 -9.48 -13.56
CA GLN A 121 4.28 -8.61 -13.76
C GLN A 121 4.68 -7.12 -13.64
N SER A 122 5.57 -6.78 -12.71
CA SER A 122 6.03 -5.39 -12.53
C SER A 122 6.72 -4.85 -13.79
N GLN A 123 7.50 -5.71 -14.47
CA GLN A 123 8.14 -5.37 -15.74
C GLN A 123 7.11 -5.14 -16.85
N VAL A 124 6.08 -6.00 -16.94
CA VAL A 124 5.01 -5.90 -17.96
C VAL A 124 4.17 -4.64 -17.76
N LEU A 125 3.85 -4.31 -16.50
CA LEU A 125 3.04 -3.14 -16.16
C LEU A 125 3.84 -1.83 -16.09
N ASN A 126 5.17 -1.89 -16.29
CA ASN A 126 6.08 -0.76 -16.15
C ASN A 126 5.95 -0.06 -14.77
N ILE A 127 5.88 -0.86 -13.71
CA ILE A 127 5.83 -0.41 -12.32
C ILE A 127 7.08 -0.86 -11.57
N GLN A 128 7.32 -0.28 -10.40
CA GLN A 128 8.45 -0.65 -9.55
C GLN A 128 8.31 -2.07 -9.01
N ASP A 129 9.46 -2.70 -8.75
CA ASP A 129 9.55 -4.05 -8.22
C ASP A 129 8.91 -4.15 -6.83
N PRO A 130 7.87 -4.97 -6.62
CA PRO A 130 7.21 -5.12 -5.33
C PRO A 130 7.95 -6.05 -4.36
N ARG A 131 9.01 -6.76 -4.79
CA ARG A 131 9.75 -7.70 -3.93
C ARG A 131 10.26 -7.10 -2.61
N PRO A 132 10.77 -5.86 -2.55
CA PRO A 132 11.16 -5.25 -1.28
C PRO A 132 10.03 -5.21 -0.24
N ILE A 133 8.78 -5.05 -0.68
CA ILE A 133 7.60 -5.07 0.19
C ILE A 133 7.34 -6.51 0.66
N VAL A 134 7.37 -7.47 -0.26
CA VAL A 134 7.16 -8.89 0.06
C VAL A 134 8.22 -9.39 1.06
N ASP A 135 9.49 -9.12 0.78
CA ASP A 135 10.60 -9.51 1.64
C ASP A 135 10.52 -8.82 3.01
N TYR A 136 10.11 -7.55 3.05
CA TYR A 136 9.88 -6.86 4.32
C TYR A 136 8.78 -7.55 5.15
N LEU A 137 7.64 -7.88 4.52
CA LEU A 137 6.52 -8.51 5.21
C LEU A 137 6.83 -9.93 5.69
N GLN A 138 7.71 -10.67 5.00
CA GLN A 138 8.14 -12.00 5.41
C GLN A 138 9.18 -11.99 6.55
N ASN A 139 10.06 -11.00 6.58
CA ASN A 139 11.14 -10.93 7.57
C ASN A 139 10.70 -10.31 8.91
N LYS A 140 9.51 -9.72 8.98
CA LYS A 140 8.95 -9.12 10.21
C LYS A 140 8.35 -10.16 11.17
N SER A 141 8.20 -11.42 10.74
CA SER A 141 7.63 -12.53 11.51
C SER A 141 8.61 -13.20 12.51
N LEU A 142 9.59 -12.46 13.06
CA LEU A 142 10.57 -12.96 14.04
C LEU A 142 10.49 -12.21 15.37
#